data_AF-A0A833SSK1-F1
#
_entry.id   AF-A0A833SSK1-F1
#
_cell.length_a   1.000
_cell.length_b   1.000
_cell.length_c   1.000
_cell.angle_alpha   90.00
_cell.angle_beta   90.00
_cell.angle_gamma   90.00
#
_symmetry.space_group_name_H-M   'P 1'
#
loop_
_entity.id
_entity.type
_entity.pdbx_description
1 polymer ?
#
loop_
_entity_poly.entity_id
_entity_poly.type
_entity_poly.pdbx_seq_one_letter_code
_entity_poly.pdbx_strand_id
1 'polypeptide(L)'
;MFQEYGHKVDYWTTFNEPLAFVGYSYGTGMFAPGHKSSSTEAYIVSRNVLVAHAKAVQKFREFRTNHVVGDKARIGIVLVSAYFYPLDSHNPRDVAAAKRAHDFDFGWFLEPIITGDYPAVMRERAGDRLPKFTEEESALLKGSYDILMMNHYYSKVVTDCDSEASLMPCSSLTVGWEADKGVDEDHMMPETMQPRPDKFGNNFCGRYTG
;
A
#
# COMPACT_ATOMS: atom_id res chain seq x y z
N MET A 1 -2.07 -20.50 15.43
CA MET A 1 -3.08 -19.43 15.59
C MET A 1 -4.50 -19.95 15.38
N PHE A 2 -4.92 -20.34 14.17
CA PHE A 2 -6.29 -20.81 13.94
C PHE A 2 -6.69 -22.04 14.80
N GLN A 3 -5.81 -23.03 14.96
CA GLN A 3 -6.10 -24.19 15.81
C GLN A 3 -6.35 -23.81 17.28
N GLU A 4 -5.52 -22.93 17.82
CA GLU A 4 -5.57 -22.53 19.23
C GLU A 4 -6.73 -21.58 19.55
N TYR A 5 -7.05 -20.66 18.63
CA TYR A 5 -7.95 -19.53 18.90
C TYR A 5 -9.15 -19.44 17.94
N GLY A 6 -9.27 -20.33 16.96
CA GLY A 6 -10.31 -20.31 15.92
C GLY A 6 -11.74 -20.41 16.45
N HIS A 7 -11.92 -21.03 17.61
CA HIS A 7 -13.20 -21.14 18.32
C HIS A 7 -13.53 -19.91 19.20
N LYS A 8 -12.57 -18.96 19.36
CA LYS A 8 -12.73 -17.76 20.20
C LYS A 8 -12.72 -16.45 19.41
N VAL A 9 -12.16 -16.45 18.21
CA VAL A 9 -11.91 -15.24 17.43
C VAL A 9 -12.73 -15.27 16.15
N ASP A 10 -13.63 -14.30 16.02
CA ASP A 10 -14.52 -14.15 14.85
C ASP A 10 -13.93 -13.26 13.75
N TYR A 11 -12.94 -12.42 14.05
CA TYR A 11 -12.38 -11.46 13.10
C TYR A 11 -10.87 -11.61 13.04
N TRP A 12 -10.37 -11.89 11.84
CA TRP A 12 -8.96 -12.17 11.58
C TRP A 12 -8.41 -11.19 10.54
N THR A 13 -7.15 -10.79 10.73
CA THR A 13 -6.36 -10.14 9.70
C THR A 13 -5.05 -10.90 9.51
N THR A 14 -4.57 -10.99 8.27
CA THR A 14 -3.27 -11.61 7.99
C THR A 14 -2.12 -10.63 8.17
N PHE A 15 -2.23 -9.44 7.57
CA PHE A 15 -1.22 -8.40 7.57
C PHE A 15 -1.89 -7.06 7.88
N ASN A 16 -1.18 -6.24 8.63
CA ASN A 16 -1.54 -4.85 8.88
C ASN A 16 -0.61 -3.94 8.06
N GLU A 17 -1.20 -3.07 7.24
CA GLU A 17 -0.52 -2.02 6.49
C GLU A 17 0.66 -2.53 5.65
N PRO A 18 0.43 -3.44 4.68
CA PRO A 18 1.51 -3.99 3.88
C PRO A 18 2.31 -2.93 3.12
N LEU A 19 1.67 -1.85 2.65
CA LEU A 19 2.36 -0.71 2.04
C LEU A 19 3.44 -0.13 2.96
N ALA A 20 3.16 -0.01 4.27
CA ALA A 20 4.09 0.61 5.21
C ALA A 20 5.38 -0.21 5.32
N PHE A 21 5.30 -1.51 5.62
CA PHE A 21 6.52 -2.31 5.76
C PHE A 21 7.14 -2.69 4.41
N VAL A 22 6.39 -2.76 3.32
CA VAL A 22 6.99 -2.99 1.99
C VAL A 22 7.72 -1.74 1.52
N GLY A 23 7.04 -0.59 1.50
CA GLY A 23 7.56 0.67 0.97
C GLY A 23 8.68 1.23 1.84
N TYR A 24 8.53 1.22 3.17
CA TYR A 24 9.54 1.78 4.07
C TYR A 24 10.70 0.83 4.34
N SER A 25 10.51 -0.50 4.30
CA SER A 25 11.62 -1.42 4.59
C SER A 25 12.44 -1.84 3.38
N TYR A 26 11.85 -1.79 2.18
CA TYR A 26 12.47 -2.27 0.93
C TYR A 26 12.47 -1.23 -0.20
N GLY A 27 11.88 -0.05 0.02
CA GLY A 27 12.00 1.11 -0.85
C GLY A 27 12.91 2.17 -0.25
N THR A 28 12.43 2.86 0.79
CA THR A 28 13.16 3.98 1.42
C THR A 28 14.23 3.54 2.42
N GLY A 29 14.14 2.30 2.92
CA GLY A 29 15.03 1.75 3.95
C GLY A 29 14.88 2.39 5.33
N MET A 30 13.76 3.06 5.59
CA MET A 30 13.43 3.68 6.87
C MET A 30 13.13 2.66 7.98
N PHE A 31 12.51 1.53 7.62
CA PHE A 31 12.16 0.47 8.57
C PHE A 31 13.04 -0.76 8.36
N ALA A 32 13.16 -1.62 9.38
CA ALA A 32 13.90 -2.87 9.27
C ALA A 32 13.33 -3.76 8.13
N PRO A 33 14.18 -4.43 7.32
CA PRO A 33 15.63 -4.56 7.48
C PRO A 33 16.48 -3.39 6.95
N GLY A 34 15.89 -2.28 6.50
CA GLY A 34 16.61 -1.07 6.09
C GLY A 34 17.14 -1.12 4.66
N HIS A 35 16.53 -1.95 3.81
CA HIS A 35 16.93 -2.10 2.42
C HIS A 35 16.44 -0.90 1.60
N LYS A 36 17.32 -0.38 0.75
CA LYS A 36 17.10 0.80 -0.09
C LYS A 36 17.87 0.69 -1.40
N SER A 37 17.60 1.61 -2.31
CA SER A 37 18.28 1.71 -3.61
C SER A 37 18.01 0.54 -4.58
N SER A 38 16.96 -0.25 -4.34
CA SER A 38 16.52 -1.31 -5.25
C SER A 38 15.28 -0.87 -6.02
N SER A 39 15.30 -1.03 -7.34
CA SER A 39 14.16 -0.71 -8.20
C SER A 39 13.10 -1.82 -8.24
N THR A 40 13.38 -2.99 -7.64
CA THR A 40 12.54 -4.21 -7.76
C THR A 40 12.12 -4.81 -6.42
N GLU A 41 12.87 -4.57 -5.35
CA GLU A 41 12.72 -5.33 -4.11
C GLU A 41 11.35 -5.13 -3.45
N ALA A 42 10.86 -3.89 -3.37
CA ALA A 42 9.52 -3.60 -2.88
C ALA A 42 8.43 -4.36 -3.67
N TYR A 43 8.58 -4.47 -5.00
CA TYR A 43 7.66 -5.24 -5.83
C TYR A 43 7.74 -6.76 -5.59
N ILE A 44 8.95 -7.30 -5.41
CA ILE A 44 9.14 -8.72 -5.07
C ILE A 44 8.52 -9.04 -3.71
N VAL A 45 8.75 -8.20 -2.71
CA VAL A 45 8.20 -8.39 -1.36
C VAL A 45 6.69 -8.23 -1.35
N SER A 46 6.13 -7.22 -2.03
CA SER A 46 4.66 -7.05 -2.13
C SER A 46 3.96 -8.29 -2.72
N ARG A 47 4.52 -8.87 -3.79
CA ARG A 47 4.03 -10.13 -4.38
C ARG A 47 4.02 -11.26 -3.35
N ASN A 48 5.12 -11.43 -2.60
CA ASN A 48 5.22 -12.48 -1.60
C ASN A 48 4.22 -12.29 -0.46
N VAL A 49 4.00 -11.05 -0.01
CA VAL A 49 2.98 -10.71 0.99
C VAL A 49 1.58 -11.07 0.50
N LEU A 50 1.25 -10.70 -0.74
CA LEU A 50 -0.04 -11.00 -1.38
C LEU A 50 -0.28 -12.51 -1.49
N VAL A 51 0.70 -13.27 -1.97
CA VAL A 51 0.60 -14.73 -2.07
C VAL A 51 0.50 -15.38 -0.68
N ALA A 52 1.27 -14.90 0.30
CA ALA A 52 1.20 -15.39 1.68
C ALA A 52 -0.18 -15.11 2.31
N HIS A 53 -0.74 -13.93 2.09
CA HIS A 53 -2.10 -13.55 2.50
C HIS A 53 -3.11 -14.53 1.92
N ALA A 54 -3.08 -14.74 0.61
CA ALA A 54 -4.05 -15.59 -0.07
C ALA A 54 -3.95 -17.06 0.37
N LYS A 55 -2.74 -17.59 0.60
CA LYS A 55 -2.53 -18.92 1.20
C LYS A 55 -3.07 -19.02 2.62
N ALA A 56 -2.88 -17.98 3.45
CA ALA A 56 -3.43 -17.96 4.80
C ALA A 56 -4.96 -17.94 4.79
N VAL A 57 -5.57 -17.21 3.86
CA VAL A 57 -7.03 -17.17 3.68
C VAL A 57 -7.57 -18.51 3.17
N GLN A 58 -6.90 -19.15 2.22
CA GLN A 58 -7.23 -20.50 1.79
C GLN A 58 -7.23 -21.46 2.99
N LYS A 59 -6.18 -21.41 3.83
CA LYS A 59 -6.08 -22.26 5.01
C LYS A 59 -7.15 -21.96 6.07
N PHE A 60 -7.46 -20.69 6.26
CA PHE A 60 -8.57 -20.25 7.12
C PHE A 60 -9.90 -20.87 6.67
N ARG A 61 -10.18 -20.86 5.35
CA ARG A 61 -11.39 -21.45 4.77
C ARG A 61 -11.43 -22.97 4.94
N GLU A 62 -10.32 -23.68 4.75
CA GLU A 62 -10.24 -25.11 5.05
C GLU A 62 -10.55 -25.42 6.52
N PHE A 63 -10.01 -24.61 7.44
CA PHE A 63 -10.25 -24.76 8.88
C PHE A 63 -11.65 -24.37 9.31
N ARG A 64 -12.31 -23.46 8.60
CA ARG A 64 -13.74 -23.19 8.77
C ARG A 64 -14.58 -24.42 8.37
N THR A 65 -14.28 -25.05 7.24
CA THR A 65 -14.95 -26.30 6.81
C THR A 65 -14.77 -27.44 7.82
N ASN A 66 -13.62 -27.51 8.50
CA ASN A 66 -13.33 -28.52 9.52
C ASN A 66 -13.73 -28.09 10.95
N HIS A 67 -14.49 -27.00 11.11
CA HIS A 67 -14.95 -26.44 12.38
C HIS A 67 -13.83 -26.11 13.40
N VAL A 68 -12.59 -25.92 12.93
CA VAL A 68 -11.47 -25.40 13.73
C VAL A 68 -11.65 -23.89 13.95
N VAL A 69 -12.20 -23.22 12.95
CA VAL A 69 -12.58 -21.81 12.98
C VAL A 69 -14.11 -21.72 12.95
N GLY A 70 -14.69 -20.78 13.71
CA GLY A 70 -16.14 -20.59 13.74
C GLY A 70 -16.75 -20.30 12.36
N ASP A 71 -17.95 -20.84 12.10
CA ASP A 71 -18.62 -20.75 10.79
C ASP A 71 -18.90 -19.30 10.33
N LYS A 72 -19.03 -18.38 11.28
CA LYS A 72 -19.28 -16.95 11.05
C LYS A 72 -18.02 -16.10 11.07
N ALA A 73 -16.86 -16.69 11.33
CA ALA A 73 -15.61 -15.96 11.39
C ALA A 73 -15.21 -15.46 10.00
N ARG A 74 -14.62 -14.27 9.97
CA ARG A 74 -14.22 -13.54 8.76
C ARG A 74 -12.74 -13.20 8.82
N ILE A 75 -12.09 -13.25 7.67
CA ILE A 75 -10.67 -12.91 7.51
C ILE A 75 -10.49 -11.85 6.42
N GLY A 76 -9.52 -10.96 6.60
CA GLY A 76 -9.13 -9.98 5.59
C GLY A 76 -7.67 -9.59 5.69
N ILE A 77 -7.32 -8.52 4.99
CA ILE A 77 -6.06 -7.80 5.09
C ILE A 77 -6.38 -6.34 5.43
N VAL A 78 -5.60 -5.73 6.33
CA VAL A 78 -5.80 -4.33 6.72
C VAL A 78 -4.90 -3.47 5.83
N LEU A 79 -5.52 -2.70 4.95
CA LEU A 79 -4.82 -1.81 4.02
C LEU A 79 -4.77 -0.40 4.60
N VAL A 80 -3.69 0.34 4.33
CA VAL A 80 -3.58 1.77 4.67
C VAL A 80 -3.69 2.59 3.41
N SER A 81 -4.40 3.72 3.48
CA SER A 81 -4.45 4.68 2.38
C SER A 81 -4.67 6.10 2.89
N ALA A 82 -3.87 7.03 2.36
CA ALA A 82 -4.24 8.43 2.35
C ALA A 82 -5.30 8.67 1.27
N TYR A 83 -6.15 9.68 1.46
CA TYR A 83 -6.94 10.20 0.34
C TYR A 83 -6.12 11.25 -0.42
N PHE A 84 -6.14 11.19 -1.75
CA PHE A 84 -5.34 12.06 -2.60
C PHE A 84 -6.24 13.05 -3.34
N TYR A 85 -6.09 14.33 -3.02
CA TYR A 85 -6.69 15.43 -3.75
C TYR A 85 -5.74 15.89 -4.86
N PRO A 86 -6.21 16.16 -6.09
CA PRO A 86 -5.40 16.84 -7.09
C PRO A 86 -5.10 18.27 -6.63
N LEU A 87 -3.90 18.77 -6.93
CA LEU A 87 -3.51 20.16 -6.65
C LEU A 87 -4.45 21.15 -7.34
N ASP A 88 -4.72 20.95 -8.63
CA ASP A 88 -5.82 21.59 -9.34
C ASP A 88 -6.77 20.54 -9.91
N SER A 89 -8.02 20.53 -9.42
CA SER A 89 -9.07 19.64 -9.93
C SER A 89 -9.45 19.87 -11.39
N HIS A 90 -9.09 21.02 -11.98
CA HIS A 90 -9.32 21.34 -13.39
C HIS A 90 -8.12 20.97 -14.27
N ASN A 91 -6.98 20.62 -13.68
CA ASN A 91 -5.80 20.15 -14.40
C ASN A 91 -5.87 18.61 -14.56
N PRO A 92 -6.00 18.08 -15.79
CA PRO A 92 -6.08 16.64 -16.01
C PRO A 92 -4.83 15.88 -15.54
N ARG A 93 -3.65 16.52 -15.53
CA ARG A 93 -2.41 15.89 -15.03
C ARG A 93 -2.47 15.65 -13.53
N ASP A 94 -3.02 16.59 -12.77
CA ASP A 94 -3.13 16.47 -11.31
C ASP A 94 -4.20 15.46 -10.92
N VAL A 95 -5.32 15.44 -11.65
CA VAL A 95 -6.37 14.40 -11.48
C VAL A 95 -5.79 13.01 -11.77
N ALA A 96 -5.00 12.86 -12.83
CA ALA A 96 -4.32 11.61 -13.13
C ALA A 96 -3.27 11.25 -12.06
N ALA A 97 -2.52 12.23 -11.54
CA ALA A 97 -1.56 12.04 -10.46
C ALA A 97 -2.23 11.57 -9.17
N ALA A 98 -3.36 12.17 -8.79
CA ALA A 98 -4.16 11.74 -7.63
C ALA A 98 -4.66 10.30 -7.78
N LYS A 99 -5.17 9.92 -8.96
CA LYS A 99 -5.55 8.53 -9.22
C LYS A 99 -4.36 7.59 -9.15
N ARG A 100 -3.22 7.93 -9.78
CA ARG A 100 -2.00 7.12 -9.70
C ARG A 100 -1.53 6.93 -8.27
N ALA A 101 -1.57 7.99 -7.46
CA ALA A 101 -1.17 7.89 -6.07
C ALA A 101 -2.04 6.90 -5.30
N HIS A 102 -3.36 6.95 -5.52
CA HIS A 102 -4.28 5.99 -4.95
C HIS A 102 -4.04 4.55 -5.43
N ASP A 103 -3.78 4.36 -6.73
CA ASP A 103 -3.49 3.03 -7.30
C ASP A 103 -2.16 2.47 -6.73
N PHE A 104 -1.12 3.28 -6.56
CA PHE A 104 0.16 2.85 -6.00
C PHE A 104 0.15 2.68 -4.48
N ASP A 105 -0.74 3.33 -3.73
CA ASP A 105 -0.83 3.14 -2.28
C ASP A 105 -1.83 2.03 -1.91
N PHE A 106 -3.07 2.15 -2.39
CA PHE A 106 -4.18 1.26 -2.02
C PHE A 106 -4.43 0.18 -3.06
N GLY A 107 -4.47 0.56 -4.35
CA GLY A 107 -4.72 -0.35 -5.47
C GLY A 107 -3.68 -1.47 -5.57
N TRP A 108 -2.42 -1.19 -5.22
CA TRP A 108 -1.31 -2.15 -5.26
C TRP A 108 -1.63 -3.44 -4.49
N PHE A 109 -2.35 -3.33 -3.38
CA PHE A 109 -2.74 -4.50 -2.57
C PHE A 109 -4.21 -4.87 -2.74
N LEU A 110 -5.10 -3.90 -3.00
CA LEU A 110 -6.53 -4.15 -3.14
C LEU A 110 -6.88 -4.83 -4.47
N GLU A 111 -6.32 -4.36 -5.59
CA GLU A 111 -6.72 -4.85 -6.91
C GLU A 111 -6.36 -6.33 -7.11
N PRO A 112 -5.16 -6.81 -6.71
CA PRO A 112 -4.82 -8.24 -6.81
C PRO A 112 -5.82 -9.16 -6.09
N ILE A 113 -6.31 -8.77 -4.90
CA ILE A 113 -7.27 -9.61 -4.17
C ILE A 113 -8.70 -9.54 -4.74
N ILE A 114 -9.00 -8.57 -5.61
CA ILE A 114 -10.30 -8.45 -6.30
C ILE A 114 -10.25 -9.10 -7.69
N THR A 115 -9.22 -8.82 -8.47
CA THR A 115 -9.16 -9.16 -9.91
C THR A 115 -8.24 -10.33 -10.20
N GLY A 116 -7.22 -10.54 -9.35
CA GLY A 116 -6.11 -11.46 -9.58
C GLY A 116 -4.88 -10.81 -10.24
N ASP A 117 -4.87 -9.49 -10.47
CA ASP A 117 -3.72 -8.76 -11.02
C ASP A 117 -3.60 -7.34 -10.44
N TYR A 118 -2.46 -6.69 -10.66
CA TYR A 118 -2.18 -5.31 -10.24
C TYR A 118 -2.93 -4.26 -11.07
N PRO A 119 -3.06 -3.02 -10.56
CA PRO A 119 -3.58 -1.91 -11.35
C PRO A 119 -2.84 -1.72 -12.67
N ALA A 120 -3.59 -1.43 -13.73
CA ALA A 120 -3.03 -1.25 -15.07
C ALA A 120 -1.93 -0.17 -15.12
N VAL A 121 -2.08 0.91 -14.36
CA VAL A 121 -1.09 1.99 -14.33
C VAL A 121 0.22 1.57 -13.66
N MET A 122 0.18 0.63 -12.72
CA MET A 122 1.39 0.05 -12.13
C MET A 122 2.11 -0.83 -13.16
N ARG A 123 1.37 -1.63 -13.93
CA ARG A 123 1.93 -2.42 -15.04
C ARG A 123 2.62 -1.54 -16.07
N GLU A 124 1.98 -0.44 -16.45
CA GLU A 124 2.52 0.54 -17.40
C GLU A 124 3.81 1.18 -16.90
N ARG A 125 3.84 1.68 -15.66
CA ARG A 125 4.96 2.48 -15.14
C ARG A 125 6.11 1.66 -14.59
N ALA A 126 5.83 0.53 -13.93
CA ALA A 126 6.87 -0.33 -13.37
C ALA A 126 7.47 -1.27 -14.43
N GLY A 127 6.69 -1.66 -15.44
CA GLY A 127 7.11 -2.60 -16.49
C GLY A 127 7.59 -3.93 -15.91
N ASP A 128 8.75 -4.40 -16.40
CA ASP A 128 9.34 -5.69 -15.99
C ASP A 128 9.79 -5.74 -14.53
N ARG A 129 9.88 -4.59 -13.84
CA ARG A 129 10.20 -4.54 -12.42
C ARG A 129 9.06 -5.03 -11.54
N LEU A 130 7.82 -4.96 -12.03
CA LEU A 130 6.64 -5.47 -11.33
C LEU A 130 6.41 -6.95 -11.71
N PRO A 131 6.58 -7.90 -10.76
CA PRO A 131 6.41 -9.31 -11.04
C PRO A 131 5.02 -9.65 -11.60
N LYS A 132 4.95 -10.71 -12.39
CA LYS A 132 3.67 -11.29 -12.79
C LYS A 132 3.24 -12.36 -11.78
N PHE A 133 1.94 -12.44 -11.53
CA PHE A 133 1.38 -13.61 -10.85
C PHE A 133 1.30 -14.76 -11.86
N THR A 134 1.55 -15.99 -11.40
CA THR A 134 1.18 -17.16 -12.20
C THR A 134 -0.34 -17.29 -12.26
N GLU A 135 -0.85 -18.14 -13.16
CA GLU A 135 -2.30 -18.41 -13.23
C GLU A 135 -2.83 -18.93 -11.90
N GLU A 136 -2.07 -19.80 -11.23
CA GLU A 136 -2.42 -20.36 -9.91
C GLU A 136 -2.43 -19.28 -8.82
N GLU A 137 -1.45 -18.38 -8.82
CA GLU A 137 -1.40 -17.27 -7.86
C GLU A 137 -2.53 -16.26 -8.10
N SER A 138 -2.82 -15.93 -9.35
CA SER A 138 -3.92 -15.04 -9.73
C SER A 138 -5.26 -15.61 -9.28
N ALA A 139 -5.49 -16.90 -9.53
CA ALA A 139 -6.69 -17.61 -9.07
C ALA A 139 -6.78 -17.68 -7.53
N LEU A 140 -5.64 -17.86 -6.85
CA LEU A 140 -5.59 -17.89 -5.39
C LEU A 140 -5.89 -16.53 -4.76
N LEU A 141 -5.40 -15.44 -5.37
CA LEU A 141 -5.61 -14.07 -4.89
C LEU A 141 -7.05 -13.61 -5.04
N LYS A 142 -7.70 -13.96 -6.16
CA LYS A 142 -9.03 -13.47 -6.49
C LYS A 142 -10.06 -13.88 -5.44
N GLY A 143 -10.64 -12.89 -4.76
CA GLY A 143 -11.61 -13.10 -3.69
C GLY A 143 -11.01 -13.67 -2.40
N SER A 144 -9.71 -13.43 -2.15
CA SER A 144 -9.02 -13.86 -0.92
C SER A 144 -9.34 -12.99 0.31
N TYR A 145 -10.58 -12.56 0.50
CA TYR A 145 -11.03 -11.81 1.67
C TYR A 145 -12.51 -12.08 1.96
N ASP A 146 -12.92 -11.90 3.22
CA ASP A 146 -14.32 -11.94 3.66
C ASP A 146 -14.81 -10.57 4.18
N ILE A 147 -13.89 -9.64 4.43
CA ILE A 147 -14.16 -8.29 4.97
C ILE A 147 -13.08 -7.30 4.48
N LEU A 148 -13.51 -6.09 4.13
CA LEU A 148 -12.61 -4.96 3.87
C LEU A 148 -12.20 -4.33 5.20
N MET A 149 -10.90 -4.17 5.41
CA MET A 149 -10.35 -3.48 6.58
C MET A 149 -9.40 -2.37 6.10
N MET A 150 -9.60 -1.15 6.61
CA MET A 150 -8.86 0.02 6.13
C MET A 150 -8.44 0.93 7.28
N ASN A 151 -7.17 1.31 7.28
CA ASN A 151 -6.62 2.37 8.12
C ASN A 151 -6.56 3.67 7.30
N HIS A 152 -7.09 4.75 7.86
CA HIS A 152 -7.04 6.08 7.28
C HIS A 152 -6.66 7.09 8.36
N TYR A 153 -5.65 7.91 8.08
CA TYR A 153 -5.10 8.87 9.04
C TYR A 153 -5.10 10.30 8.52
N TYR A 154 -4.81 10.48 7.24
CA TYR A 154 -4.65 11.79 6.64
C TYR A 154 -4.96 11.77 5.16
N SER A 155 -5.02 12.96 4.58
CA SER A 155 -5.18 13.19 3.15
C SER A 155 -4.03 14.06 2.64
N LYS A 156 -3.70 13.95 1.37
CA LYS A 156 -2.62 14.68 0.70
C LYS A 156 -3.16 15.44 -0.49
N VAL A 157 -2.56 16.59 -0.79
CA VAL A 157 -2.69 17.23 -2.10
C VAL A 157 -1.50 16.82 -2.94
N VAL A 158 -1.75 16.49 -4.20
CA VAL A 158 -0.71 15.95 -5.08
C VAL A 158 -0.73 16.55 -6.47
N THR A 159 0.45 16.62 -7.07
CA THR A 159 0.66 16.98 -8.48
C THR A 159 1.58 15.95 -9.13
N ASP A 160 1.59 15.92 -10.45
CA ASP A 160 2.61 15.19 -11.21
C ASP A 160 4.00 15.77 -10.89
N CYS A 161 5.02 14.93 -10.65
CA CYS A 161 6.35 15.43 -10.24
C CYS A 161 7.10 16.20 -11.36
N ASP A 162 6.66 16.07 -12.62
CA ASP A 162 7.13 16.85 -13.77
C ASP A 162 6.28 18.11 -14.01
N SER A 163 5.40 18.47 -13.07
CA SER A 163 4.61 19.71 -13.10
C SER A 163 5.48 20.92 -12.74
N GLU A 164 5.19 22.08 -13.35
CA GLU A 164 5.82 23.36 -12.95
C GLU A 164 5.48 23.75 -11.51
N ALA A 165 4.36 23.26 -10.98
CA ALA A 165 3.93 23.49 -9.61
C ALA A 165 4.61 22.57 -8.59
N SER A 166 5.36 21.55 -9.05
CA SER A 166 6.00 20.56 -8.19
C SER A 166 7.04 21.22 -7.27
N LEU A 167 6.99 20.89 -5.99
CA LEU A 167 7.94 21.33 -4.97
C LEU A 167 9.20 20.46 -4.93
N MET A 168 9.18 19.30 -5.59
CA MET A 168 10.32 18.39 -5.71
C MET A 168 10.48 17.86 -7.14
N PRO A 169 11.71 17.73 -7.66
CA PRO A 169 11.93 17.13 -8.97
C PRO A 169 11.73 15.61 -8.93
N CYS A 170 11.21 15.00 -10.00
CA CYS A 170 11.05 13.53 -10.06
C CYS A 170 12.35 12.76 -9.77
N SER A 171 13.51 13.32 -10.09
CA SER A 171 14.83 12.72 -9.82
C SER A 171 15.16 12.58 -8.33
N SER A 172 14.42 13.26 -7.45
CA SER A 172 14.57 13.15 -6.00
C SER A 172 13.72 12.04 -5.37
N LEU A 173 12.80 11.44 -6.13
CA LEU A 173 11.99 10.32 -5.66
C LEU A 173 12.84 9.06 -5.47
N THR A 174 12.53 8.25 -4.46
CA THR A 174 13.25 7.01 -4.22
C THR A 174 13.09 6.08 -5.42
N VAL A 175 14.21 5.51 -5.88
CA VAL A 175 14.21 4.53 -6.96
C VAL A 175 13.25 3.36 -6.66
N GLY A 176 12.56 2.87 -7.69
CA GLY A 176 11.53 1.84 -7.55
C GLY A 176 10.15 2.47 -7.51
N TRP A 177 9.30 2.00 -6.59
CA TRP A 177 7.88 2.29 -6.61
C TRP A 177 7.52 3.78 -6.42
N GLU A 178 8.30 4.56 -5.66
CA GLU A 178 8.04 6.01 -5.51
C GLU A 178 8.31 6.77 -6.81
N ALA A 179 9.46 6.50 -7.46
CA ALA A 179 9.76 7.04 -8.79
C ALA A 179 8.72 6.59 -9.83
N ASP A 180 8.25 5.34 -9.74
CA ASP A 180 7.23 4.80 -10.65
C ASP A 180 5.86 5.40 -10.39
N LYS A 181 5.53 5.76 -9.15
CA LYS A 181 4.32 6.54 -8.84
C LYS A 181 4.41 7.90 -9.51
N GLY A 182 5.57 8.56 -9.40
CA GLY A 182 5.89 9.82 -10.09
C GLY A 182 4.94 10.95 -9.70
N VAL A 183 4.75 11.14 -8.40
CA VAL A 183 3.82 12.08 -7.82
C VAL A 183 4.55 12.86 -6.72
N ASP A 184 4.38 14.19 -6.75
CA ASP A 184 4.76 15.05 -5.64
C ASP A 184 3.63 15.09 -4.62
N GLU A 185 3.97 14.79 -3.36
CA GLU A 185 3.06 14.70 -2.23
C GLU A 185 3.39 15.70 -1.11
N ASP A 186 4.31 16.64 -1.36
CA ASP A 186 4.82 17.59 -0.38
C ASP A 186 3.99 18.90 -0.33
N HIS A 187 2.92 18.99 -1.13
CA HIS A 187 1.97 20.09 -1.05
C HIS A 187 1.13 20.02 0.22
N MET A 188 1.15 21.10 0.98
CA MET A 188 0.26 21.30 2.12
C MET A 188 -1.13 21.68 1.64
N MET A 189 -2.17 21.02 2.19
CA MET A 189 -3.53 21.47 1.97
C MET A 189 -3.77 22.83 2.64
N PRO A 190 -4.33 23.82 1.92
CA PRO A 190 -4.78 25.06 2.54
C PRO A 190 -5.70 24.77 3.74
N GLU A 191 -5.60 25.60 4.78
CA GLU A 191 -6.45 25.52 5.99
C GLU A 191 -6.25 24.28 6.87
N THR A 192 -5.35 23.36 6.52
CA THR A 192 -5.02 22.20 7.36
C THR A 192 -4.02 22.54 8.47
N MET A 193 -4.05 21.74 9.54
CA MET A 193 -3.10 21.87 10.65
C MET A 193 -1.68 21.64 10.13
N GLN A 194 -0.87 22.68 10.17
CA GLN A 194 0.53 22.62 9.76
C GLN A 194 1.37 21.85 10.81
N PRO A 195 2.44 21.15 10.39
CA PRO A 195 3.40 20.57 11.31
C PRO A 195 3.88 21.64 12.29
N ARG A 196 3.71 21.39 13.59
CA ARG A 196 4.22 22.30 14.62
C ARG A 196 5.66 21.93 14.93
N PRO A 197 6.59 22.89 14.90
CA PRO A 197 7.92 22.65 15.43
C PRO A 197 7.81 22.31 16.92
N ASP A 198 8.71 21.46 17.38
CA ASP A 198 8.89 21.16 18.78
C ASP A 198 9.45 22.35 19.55
N LYS A 199 9.66 22.16 20.86
CA LYS A 199 10.27 23.18 21.71
C LYS A 199 11.71 23.56 21.34
N PHE A 200 12.34 22.84 20.41
CA PHE A 200 13.70 23.06 19.92
C PHE A 200 13.73 23.62 18.48
N GLY A 201 12.57 23.93 17.89
CA GLY A 201 12.47 24.40 16.50
C GLY A 201 12.61 23.30 15.45
N ASN A 202 12.69 22.03 15.85
CA ASN A 202 12.64 20.91 14.93
C ASN A 202 11.21 20.70 14.50
N ASN A 203 10.94 20.72 13.21
CA ASN A 203 9.71 20.14 12.69
C ASN A 203 9.79 18.63 12.96
N PHE A 204 9.17 18.12 14.03
CA PHE A 204 9.05 16.69 14.28
C PHE A 204 8.06 16.04 13.29
N CYS A 205 8.44 16.08 12.02
CA CYS A 205 8.26 14.97 11.11
C CYS A 205 9.65 14.39 10.75
N GLY A 206 10.58 14.37 11.71
CA GLY A 206 11.63 13.35 11.70
C GLY A 206 10.93 12.00 11.78
N ARG A 207 10.61 11.43 10.61
CA ARG A 207 9.79 10.24 10.45
C ARG A 207 10.27 9.12 11.39
N TYR A 208 9.48 8.82 12.42
CA TYR A 208 9.43 7.56 13.18
C TYR A 208 10.71 6.87 13.67
N THR A 209 11.84 7.54 13.84
CA THR A 209 12.99 6.96 14.56
C THR A 209 13.63 8.02 15.43
N GLY A 210 13.61 7.78 16.75
CA GLY A 210 14.34 8.56 17.74
C GLY A 210 15.85 8.34 17.70
#